data_AF-A0A927EEM6-F1
#
_entry.id   AF-A0A927EEM6-F1
#
_cell.length_a   1.000
_cell.length_b   1.000
_cell.length_c   1.000
_cell.angle_alpha   90.00
_cell.angle_beta   90.00
_cell.angle_gamma   90.00
#
_symmetry.space_group_name_H-M   'P 1'
#
loop_
_entity.id
_entity.type
_entity.pdbx_description
1 polymer ?
#
loop_
_entity_poly.entity_id
_entity_poly.type
_entity_poly.pdbx_seq_one_letter_code
_entity_poly.pdbx_strand_id
1 'polypeptide(L)' 'MLIVIPGSEVGRQPALKDRAYRFRHAIFVEQKGWEEVRRPDGCERD' A
#
# COMPACT_ATOMS: atom_id res chain seq x y z
N MET A 1 -4.62 -17.73 3.94
CA MET A 1 -3.17 -17.99 4.04
C MET A 1 -2.47 -16.66 4.24
N LEU A 2 -1.69 -16.51 5.30
CA LEU A 2 -0.90 -15.31 5.58
C LEU A 2 0.52 -15.52 5.06
N ILE A 3 1.09 -14.53 4.39
CA ILE A 3 2.48 -14.56 3.90
C ILE A 3 3.25 -13.48 4.65
N VAL A 4 4.39 -13.86 5.23
CA VAL A 4 5.32 -12.94 5.88
C VAL A 4 6.44 -12.63 4.91
N ILE A 5 6.67 -11.34 4.66
CA ILE A 5 7.78 -10.87 3.81
C ILE A 5 8.76 -10.14 4.72
N PRO A 6 9.97 -10.69 4.94
CA PRO A 6 11.02 -9.99 5.66
C PRO A 6 11.36 -8.66 4.98
N GLY A 7 11.69 -7.63 5.76
CA GLY A 7 12.05 -6.32 5.21
C GLY A 7 13.16 -6.37 4.16
N SER A 8 14.13 -7.27 4.32
CA SER A 8 15.21 -7.52 3.36
C SER A 8 14.74 -8.05 2.00
N GLU A 9 13.56 -8.66 1.94
CA GLU A 9 12.99 -9.28 0.75
C GLU A 9 11.91 -8.42 0.08
N VAL A 10 11.47 -7.33 0.73
CA VAL A 10 10.44 -6.42 0.20
C VAL A 10 10.87 -5.83 -1.15
N GLY A 11 12.17 -5.51 -1.31
CA GLY A 11 12.72 -5.01 -2.56
C GLY A 11 12.64 -6.01 -3.72
N ARG A 12 12.51 -7.32 -3.44
CA ARG A 12 12.43 -8.37 -4.46
C ARG A 12 11.01 -8.63 -4.96
N GLN A 13 10.00 -7.99 -4.37
CA GLN A 13 8.59 -8.19 -4.71
C GLN A 13 7.87 -6.87 -5.04
N PRO A 14 8.35 -6.10 -6.05
CA PRO A 14 7.81 -4.77 -6.35
C PRO A 14 6.31 -4.79 -6.69
N ALA A 15 5.87 -5.79 -7.46
CA ALA A 15 4.46 -5.92 -7.84
C ALA A 15 3.53 -6.14 -6.64
N LEU A 16 3.96 -6.96 -5.66
CA LEU A 16 3.16 -7.21 -4.46
C LEU A 16 3.11 -5.97 -3.57
N LYS A 17 4.24 -5.26 -3.45
CA LYS A 17 4.33 -3.99 -2.73
C LYS A 17 3.40 -2.93 -3.32
N ASP A 18 3.42 -2.74 -4.64
CA ASP A 18 2.56 -1.77 -5.33
C ASP A 18 1.09 -2.12 -5.17
N ARG A 19 0.74 -3.42 -5.28
CA ARG A 19 -0.63 -3.88 -5.06
C ARG A 19 -1.09 -3.60 -3.62
N ALA A 20 -0.23 -3.81 -2.63
CA ALA A 20 -0.54 -3.52 -1.23
C ALA A 20 -0.78 -2.02 -1.00
N TYR A 21 0.05 -1.14 -1.57
CA TYR A 21 -0.13 0.31 -1.40
C TYR A 21 -1.40 0.85 -2.09
N ARG A 22 -1.75 0.33 -3.27
CA ARG A 22 -3.02 0.67 -3.92
C ARG A 22 -4.22 0.18 -3.14
N PHE A 23 -4.13 -1.04 -2.59
CA PHE A 23 -5.18 -1.57 -1.72
C PHE A 23 -5.36 -0.71 -0.47
N ARG A 24 -4.27 -0.30 0.19
CA ARG A 24 -4.31 0.63 1.33
C ARG A 24 -4.97 1.95 0.94
N HIS A 25 -4.61 2.54 -0.21
CA HIS A 25 -5.23 3.78 -0.69
C HIS A 25 -6.75 3.66 -0.85
N ALA A 26 -7.22 2.58 -1.47
CA ALA A 26 -8.65 2.34 -1.66
C ALA A 26 -9.44 2.22 -0.34
N ILE A 27 -8.81 1.72 0.73
CA ILE A 27 -9.47 1.58 2.04
C ILE A 27 -9.34 2.86 2.87
N PHE A 28 -8.12 3.37 3.06
CA PHE A 28 -7.88 4.47 3.99
C PHE A 28 -8.23 5.83 3.40
N VAL A 29 -7.85 6.08 2.15
CA VAL A 29 -8.12 7.35 1.51
C VAL A 29 -9.56 7.37 1.01
N GLU A 30 -9.92 6.45 0.11
CA GLU A 30 -11.22 6.53 -0.57
C GLU A 30 -12.41 6.18 0.33
N GLN A 31 -12.29 5.17 1.21
CA GLN A 31 -13.42 4.75 2.04
C GLN A 31 -13.43 5.41 3.42
N LYS A 32 -12.25 5.67 4.02
CA LYS A 32 -12.16 6.27 5.37
C LYS A 32 -11.89 7.76 5.37
N GLY A 33 -11.62 8.37 4.21
CA GLY A 33 -11.47 9.83 4.07
C GLY A 33 -10.18 10.37 4.68
N TRP A 34 -9.10 9.60 4.69
CA TRP A 34 -7.78 10.08 5.13
C TRP A 34 -7.14 10.97 4.05
N GLU A 35 -7.72 12.14 3.85
CA GLU A 35 -7.36 13.08 2.79
C GLU A 35 -5.95 13.67 2.98
N GLU A 36 -5.46 13.75 4.21
CA GLU A 36 -4.14 14.25 4.57
C GLU A 36 -2.99 13.37 4.03
N VAL A 37 -3.24 12.09 3.79
CA VAL A 37 -2.27 11.16 3.17
C VAL A 37 -2.56 10.87 1.70
N ARG A 38 -3.54 11.56 1.08
CA ARG A 38 -3.87 11.37 -0.34
C ARG A 38 -2.69 11.74 -1.23
N ARG A 39 -2.26 10.79 -2.05
CA ARG A 39 -1.25 10.97 -3.09
C ARG A 39 -1.86 10.74 -4.48
N PRO A 40 -1.43 11.50 -5.50
CA PRO A 40 -2.00 11.41 -6.84
C PRO A 40 -1.67 10.10 -7.58
N ASP A 41 -0.70 9.33 -7.10
CA ASP A 41 -0.33 8.03 -7.67
C ASP A 41 -1.24 6.87 -7.20
N GLY A 42 -2.25 7.17 -6.38
CA GLY A 42 -3.19 6.19 -5.85
C GLY A 42 -2.53 5.17 -4.93
N CYS A 43 -1.39 5.52 -4.33
CA CYS A 43 -0.66 4.68 -3.40
C CYS A 43 -0.64 5.35 -2.03
N GLU A 44 -1.05 4.62 -1.00
CA GLU A 44 -0.87 5.07 0.38
C GLU A 44 0.46 4.45 0.90
N ARG A 45 1.40 5.33 1.25
CA ARG A 45 2.76 5.02 1.68
C ARG A 45 3.08 5.80 2.95
N ASP A 46 2.57 5.32 4.09
CA ASP A 46 3.10 5.58 5.43
C ASP A 46 4.60 5.27 5.49
#